data_AF-A0AAJ1Z504-F1
#
_entry.id   AF-A0AAJ1Z504-F1
#
_cell.length_a   1.000
_cell.length_b   1.000
_cell.length_c   1.000
_cell.angle_alpha   90.00
_cell.angle_beta   90.00
_cell.angle_gamma   90.00
#
_symmetry.space_group_name_H-M   'P 1'
#
loop_
_entity.id
_entity.type
_entity.pdbx_description
1 polymer ?
#
loop_
_entity_poly.entity_id
_entity_poly.type
_entity_poly.pdbx_seq_one_letter_code
_entity_poly.pdbx_strand_id
1 'polypeptide(L)'
;MNNIKNAIQNNTFSVDELSEISKKMSELGITKEYNEALIKIDFGKYLRGLIGNLPAAMIDPHAHHILFKKGLGQKQQEFVGEGQEILKRYGVEPIIGKENLVWAPNAVIGQHSLDALEEGVNRLRAVEAMGGDFDDIVEALEDLGDIASTR
;
A
#
# COMPACT_ATOMS: atom_id res chain seq x y z
N MET A 1 -15.73 -13.56 -4.08
CA MET A 1 -14.82 -12.45 -3.73
C MET A 1 -15.38 -11.50 -2.65
N ASN A 2 -16.65 -11.09 -2.71
CA ASN A 2 -17.23 -10.13 -1.74
C ASN A 2 -17.06 -10.49 -0.26
N ASN A 3 -17.24 -11.76 0.12
CA ASN A 3 -17.09 -12.18 1.52
C ASN A 3 -15.65 -11.99 2.03
N ILE A 4 -14.65 -12.41 1.24
CA ILE A 4 -13.23 -12.21 1.56
C ILE A 4 -12.90 -10.72 1.64
N LYS A 5 -13.35 -9.94 0.66
CA LYS A 5 -13.15 -8.48 0.65
C LYS A 5 -13.69 -7.83 1.93
N ASN A 6 -14.91 -8.18 2.33
CA ASN A 6 -15.55 -7.62 3.52
C ASN A 6 -14.85 -8.08 4.80
N ALA A 7 -14.40 -9.32 4.87
CA ALA A 7 -13.64 -9.85 6.00
C ALA A 7 -12.30 -9.10 6.18
N ILE A 8 -11.54 -8.93 5.08
CA ILE A 8 -10.29 -8.15 5.07
C ILE A 8 -10.55 -6.71 5.53
N GLN A 9 -11.54 -6.02 4.95
CA GLN A 9 -11.90 -4.65 5.34
C GLN A 9 -12.25 -4.49 6.83
N ASN A 10 -12.76 -5.56 7.45
CA ASN A 10 -13.14 -5.58 8.87
C ASN A 10 -12.01 -6.13 9.77
N ASN A 11 -10.79 -6.28 9.25
CA ASN A 11 -9.61 -6.72 9.98
C ASN A 11 -9.82 -8.08 10.68
N THR A 12 -10.58 -8.99 10.06
CA THR A 12 -10.87 -10.31 10.65
C THR A 12 -9.72 -11.30 10.51
N PHE A 13 -8.71 -10.97 9.69
CA PHE A 13 -7.54 -11.81 9.44
C PHE A 13 -6.29 -11.15 10.03
N SER A 14 -5.39 -11.98 10.55
CA SER A 14 -4.02 -11.56 10.89
C SER A 14 -3.19 -11.28 9.64
N VAL A 15 -2.02 -10.64 9.81
CA VAL A 15 -1.09 -10.37 8.71
C VAL A 15 -0.62 -11.68 8.04
N ASP A 16 -0.38 -12.73 8.82
CA ASP A 16 0.02 -14.04 8.31
C ASP A 16 -1.11 -14.67 7.48
N GLU A 17 -2.35 -14.59 7.96
CA GLU A 17 -3.52 -15.09 7.23
C GLU A 17 -3.75 -14.32 5.92
N LEU A 18 -3.53 -13.01 5.91
CA LEU A 18 -3.60 -12.20 4.68
C LEU A 18 -2.54 -12.65 3.67
N SER A 19 -1.31 -12.89 4.12
CA SER A 19 -0.21 -13.37 3.27
C SER A 19 -0.53 -14.75 2.68
N GLU A 20 -1.08 -15.66 3.48
CA GLU A 20 -1.54 -16.97 3.00
C GLU A 20 -2.68 -16.87 1.98
N ILE A 21 -3.64 -15.96 2.21
CA ILE A 21 -4.73 -15.70 1.26
C ILE A 21 -4.14 -15.20 -0.06
N SER A 22 -3.28 -14.18 -0.04
CA SER A 22 -2.63 -13.64 -1.25
C SER A 22 -1.86 -14.72 -2.01
N LYS A 23 -1.09 -15.55 -1.31
CA LYS A 23 -0.39 -16.70 -1.91
C LYS A 23 -1.36 -17.67 -2.59
N LYS A 24 -2.44 -18.08 -1.92
CA LYS A 24 -3.46 -18.97 -2.48
C LYS A 24 -4.16 -18.36 -3.70
N MET A 25 -4.47 -17.06 -3.68
CA MET A 25 -5.05 -16.37 -4.84
C MET A 25 -4.11 -16.39 -6.04
N SER A 26 -2.79 -16.28 -5.80
CA SER A 26 -1.78 -16.41 -6.84
C SER A 26 -1.65 -17.82 -7.39
N GLU A 27 -1.65 -18.84 -6.52
CA GLU A 27 -1.61 -20.26 -6.93
C GLU A 27 -2.84 -20.65 -7.77
N LEU A 28 -3.99 -20.04 -7.47
CA LEU A 28 -5.23 -20.21 -8.23
C LEU A 28 -5.29 -19.39 -9.53
N GLY A 29 -4.28 -18.54 -9.80
CA GLY A 29 -4.24 -17.70 -11.00
C GLY A 29 -5.26 -16.55 -11.02
N ILE A 30 -5.78 -16.14 -9.86
CA ILE A 30 -6.82 -15.11 -9.72
C ILE A 30 -6.33 -13.84 -9.00
N THR A 31 -5.02 -13.58 -9.03
CA THR A 31 -4.40 -12.40 -8.41
C THR A 31 -5.00 -11.09 -8.90
N LYS A 32 -5.34 -11.01 -10.20
CA LYS A 32 -5.91 -9.79 -10.78
C LYS A 32 -7.29 -9.51 -10.21
N GLU A 33 -8.18 -10.50 -10.22
CA GLU A 33 -9.54 -10.42 -9.69
C GLU A 33 -9.53 -10.14 -8.18
N TYR A 34 -8.58 -10.73 -7.46
CA TYR A 34 -8.36 -10.47 -6.04
C TYR A 34 -7.97 -9.00 -5.81
N ASN A 35 -6.95 -8.50 -6.50
CA ASN A 35 -6.49 -7.12 -6.38
C ASN A 35 -7.57 -6.10 -6.78
N GLU A 36 -8.31 -6.37 -7.87
CA GLU A 36 -9.43 -5.53 -8.31
C GLU A 36 -10.57 -5.49 -7.28
N ALA A 37 -10.75 -6.55 -6.51
CA ALA A 37 -11.69 -6.55 -5.39
C ALA A 37 -11.14 -5.77 -4.19
N LEU A 38 -9.88 -5.95 -3.82
CA LEU A 38 -9.25 -5.26 -2.69
C LEU A 38 -9.23 -3.73 -2.89
N ILE A 39 -8.97 -3.24 -4.09
CA ILE A 39 -8.95 -1.79 -4.37
C ILE A 39 -10.31 -1.12 -4.05
N LYS A 40 -11.40 -1.90 -4.01
CA LYS A 40 -12.77 -1.45 -3.73
C LYS A 40 -13.17 -1.56 -2.26
N ILE A 41 -12.23 -1.78 -1.34
CA ILE A 41 -12.52 -1.71 0.10
C ILE A 41 -12.56 -0.26 0.58
N ASP A 42 -13.24 -0.04 1.70
CA ASP A 42 -13.10 1.17 2.50
C ASP A 42 -11.77 1.12 3.27
N PHE A 43 -10.74 1.76 2.70
CA PHE A 43 -9.41 1.82 3.30
C PHE A 43 -9.37 2.66 4.57
N GLY A 44 -10.25 3.66 4.72
CA GLY A 44 -10.34 4.43 5.95
C GLY A 44 -10.81 3.55 7.11
N LYS A 45 -11.82 2.72 6.86
CA LYS A 45 -12.25 1.71 7.84
C LYS A 45 -11.16 0.68 8.12
N TYR A 46 -10.54 0.13 7.07
CA TYR A 46 -9.51 -0.89 7.18
C TYR A 46 -8.29 -0.41 7.98
N LEU A 47 -7.76 0.77 7.64
CA LEU A 47 -6.60 1.36 8.30
C LEU A 47 -6.91 1.68 9.77
N ARG A 48 -8.13 2.15 10.06
CA ARG A 48 -8.56 2.39 11.44
C ARG A 48 -8.49 1.14 12.30
N GLY A 49 -8.85 -0.02 11.76
CA GLY A 49 -8.73 -1.29 12.46
C GLY A 49 -7.29 -1.78 12.61
N LEU A 50 -6.37 -1.34 11.74
CA LEU A 50 -4.95 -1.69 11.82
C LEU A 50 -4.18 -0.85 12.84
N ILE A 51 -4.27 0.49 12.73
CA ILE A 51 -3.39 1.42 13.46
C ILE A 51 -4.16 2.40 14.37
N GLY A 52 -5.49 2.28 14.42
CA GLY A 52 -6.33 3.10 15.28
C GLY A 52 -6.88 4.36 14.60
N ASN A 53 -7.44 5.24 15.42
CA ASN A 53 -8.19 6.41 14.95
C ASN A 53 -7.32 7.40 14.17
N LEU A 54 -7.99 8.13 13.29
CA LEU A 54 -7.40 9.25 12.55
C LEU A 54 -6.82 10.31 13.52
N PRO A 55 -5.66 10.92 13.19
CA PRO A 55 -5.05 11.93 14.06
C PRO A 55 -5.95 13.17 14.19
N ALA A 56 -6.24 13.59 15.43
CA ALA A 56 -7.22 14.66 15.69
C ALA A 56 -6.83 16.03 15.10
N ALA A 57 -5.55 16.30 14.92
CA ALA A 57 -5.03 17.56 14.38
C ALA A 57 -4.84 17.53 12.85
N MET A 58 -5.00 16.37 12.20
CA MET A 58 -4.79 16.24 10.76
C MET A 58 -6.01 16.76 9.99
N ILE A 59 -5.76 17.63 9.00
CA ILE A 59 -6.80 18.22 8.16
C ILE A 59 -7.19 17.20 7.08
N ASP A 60 -8.50 16.94 6.96
CA ASP A 60 -9.07 16.01 5.96
C ASP A 60 -8.30 14.67 5.86
N PRO A 61 -8.17 13.90 6.95
CA PRO A 61 -7.34 12.70 6.96
C PRO A 61 -7.93 11.59 6.08
N HIS A 62 -7.10 10.94 5.28
CA HIS A 62 -7.46 9.75 4.52
C HIS A 62 -6.43 8.63 4.69
N ALA A 63 -6.87 7.40 4.41
CA ALA A 63 -5.95 6.28 4.30
C ALA A 63 -5.17 6.42 2.99
N HIS A 64 -3.89 6.71 3.11
CA HIS A 64 -2.98 6.94 2.01
C HIS A 64 -2.14 5.69 1.74
N HIS A 65 -2.03 5.35 0.46
CA HIS A 65 -1.11 4.33 -0.03
C HIS A 65 0.20 5.01 -0.37
N ILE A 66 1.28 4.69 0.36
CA ILE A 66 2.61 5.28 0.18
C ILE A 66 3.10 5.00 -1.26
N LEU A 67 3.21 3.73 -1.62
CA LEU A 67 3.22 3.30 -3.02
C LEU A 67 1.78 3.13 -3.50
N PHE A 68 1.41 3.77 -4.61
CA PHE A 68 0.02 3.81 -5.04
C PHE A 68 -0.55 2.41 -5.35
N LYS A 69 -1.77 2.16 -4.88
CA LYS A 69 -2.53 0.95 -5.24
C LYS A 69 -2.89 0.89 -6.73
N LYS A 70 -2.98 2.05 -7.40
CA LYS A 70 -3.35 2.19 -8.81
C LYS A 70 -2.77 3.48 -9.40
N GLY A 71 -2.16 3.39 -10.59
CA GLY A 71 -1.71 4.53 -11.37
C GLY A 71 -2.76 5.05 -12.37
N LEU A 72 -2.69 6.35 -12.68
CA LEU A 72 -3.45 7.02 -13.73
C LEU A 72 -2.65 7.08 -15.04
N GLY A 73 -3.23 6.53 -16.11
CA GLY A 73 -2.55 6.42 -17.40
C GLY A 73 -1.41 5.40 -17.39
N GLN A 74 -0.86 5.16 -18.58
CA GLN A 74 0.11 4.09 -18.78
C GLN A 74 1.39 4.28 -17.94
N LYS A 75 1.98 5.48 -17.95
CA LYS A 75 3.26 5.74 -17.26
C LYS A 75 3.18 5.51 -15.76
N GLN A 76 2.13 5.99 -15.07
CA GLN A 76 1.98 5.70 -13.65
C GLN A 76 1.67 4.22 -13.39
N GLN A 77 0.95 3.54 -14.28
CA GLN A 77 0.66 2.11 -14.12
C GLN A 77 1.92 1.25 -14.24
N GLU A 78 2.85 1.62 -15.11
CA GLU A 78 4.16 0.97 -15.23
C GLU A 78 4.97 1.11 -13.92
N PHE A 79 5.10 2.34 -13.39
CA PHE A 79 5.76 2.57 -12.10
C PHE A 79 5.08 1.88 -10.93
N VAL A 80 3.74 1.91 -10.87
CA VAL A 80 2.99 1.17 -9.85
C VAL A 80 3.26 -0.32 -9.96
N GLY A 81 3.21 -0.88 -11.16
CA GLY A 81 3.49 -2.30 -11.39
C GLY A 81 4.87 -2.69 -10.86
N GLU A 82 5.90 -1.94 -11.23
CA GLU A 82 7.26 -2.18 -10.78
C GLU A 82 7.42 -2.05 -9.26
N GLY A 83 6.93 -0.96 -8.67
CA GLY A 83 7.00 -0.77 -7.21
C GLY A 83 6.29 -1.91 -6.47
N GLN A 84 5.14 -2.35 -6.96
CA GLN A 84 4.39 -3.44 -6.35
C GLN A 84 5.11 -4.79 -6.49
N GLU A 85 5.87 -4.99 -7.56
CA GLU A 85 6.73 -6.16 -7.71
C GLU A 85 7.91 -6.13 -6.74
N ILE A 86 8.52 -4.96 -6.50
CA ILE A 86 9.56 -4.80 -5.47
C ILE A 86 8.96 -5.16 -4.11
N LEU A 87 7.87 -4.52 -3.69
CA LEU A 87 7.24 -4.80 -2.39
C LEU A 87 6.95 -6.30 -2.16
N LYS A 88 6.43 -6.99 -3.20
CA LYS A 88 6.15 -8.44 -3.12
C LYS A 88 7.40 -9.29 -2.92
N ARG A 89 8.54 -8.94 -3.54
CA ARG A 89 9.80 -9.69 -3.34
C ARG A 89 10.26 -9.65 -1.89
N TYR A 90 9.89 -8.59 -1.18
CA TYR A 90 10.18 -8.40 0.23
C TYR A 90 9.05 -8.88 1.15
N GLY A 91 7.95 -9.43 0.62
CA GLY A 91 6.83 -9.91 1.44
C GLY A 91 5.88 -8.81 1.91
N VAL A 92 5.98 -7.59 1.39
CA VAL A 92 5.03 -6.51 1.65
C VAL A 92 3.86 -6.62 0.67
N GLU A 93 2.65 -6.76 1.21
CA GLU A 93 1.42 -6.78 0.43
C GLU A 93 1.10 -5.38 -0.11
N PRO A 94 1.13 -5.13 -1.43
CA PRO A 94 1.14 -3.74 -1.91
C PRO A 94 -0.18 -2.98 -1.76
N ILE A 95 -1.31 -3.70 -1.64
CA ILE A 95 -2.64 -3.08 -1.56
C ILE A 95 -3.10 -2.97 -0.11
N ILE A 96 -2.83 -3.98 0.72
CA ILE A 96 -3.38 -4.12 2.08
C ILE A 96 -2.31 -4.27 3.16
N GLY A 97 -1.02 -4.35 2.80
CA GLY A 97 0.07 -4.35 3.78
C GLY A 97 0.04 -3.08 4.61
N LYS A 98 0.09 -3.22 5.94
CA LYS A 98 0.05 -2.09 6.87
C LYS A 98 1.23 -1.16 6.66
N GLU A 99 2.36 -1.70 6.20
CA GLU A 99 3.63 -1.04 5.93
C GLU A 99 3.48 -0.02 4.79
N ASN A 100 2.55 -0.26 3.86
CA ASN A 100 2.29 0.62 2.72
C ASN A 100 1.09 1.57 2.95
N LEU A 101 0.62 1.70 4.20
CA LEU A 101 -0.57 2.48 4.55
C LEU A 101 -0.30 3.44 5.70
N VAL A 102 -0.70 4.70 5.52
CA VAL A 102 -0.57 5.73 6.56
C VAL A 102 -1.78 6.66 6.54
N TRP A 103 -2.06 7.32 7.67
CA TRP A 103 -2.95 8.48 7.66
C TRP A 103 -2.21 9.67 7.07
N ALA A 104 -2.78 10.31 6.07
CA ALA A 104 -2.24 11.55 5.51
C ALA A 104 -3.34 12.58 5.27
N PRO A 105 -3.01 13.88 5.25
CA PRO A 105 -3.95 14.91 4.83
C PRO A 105 -4.30 14.72 3.36
N ASN A 106 -5.59 14.83 3.06
CA ASN A 106 -6.08 14.83 1.69
C ASN A 106 -5.92 16.23 1.05
N ALA A 107 -6.04 16.29 -0.27
CA ALA A 107 -5.93 17.52 -1.07
C ALA A 107 -4.55 18.21 -1.10
N VAL A 108 -3.47 17.54 -0.68
CA VAL A 108 -2.11 18.03 -0.87
C VAL A 108 -1.71 17.91 -2.34
N ILE A 109 -1.40 19.05 -2.96
CA ILE A 109 -0.98 19.12 -4.36
C ILE A 109 0.32 18.33 -4.53
N GLY A 110 0.34 17.44 -5.53
CA GLY A 110 1.52 16.66 -5.89
C GLY A 110 1.69 15.35 -5.14
N GLN A 111 0.96 15.09 -4.05
CA GLN A 111 1.10 13.83 -3.30
C GLN A 111 0.70 12.58 -4.11
N HIS A 112 -0.20 12.75 -5.09
CA HIS A 112 -0.62 11.70 -6.03
C HIS A 112 -0.07 11.93 -7.45
N SER A 113 1.03 12.68 -7.59
CA SER A 113 1.66 12.96 -8.89
C SER A 113 2.50 11.80 -9.39
N LEU A 114 2.89 11.87 -10.67
CA LEU A 114 3.89 10.97 -11.24
C LEU A 114 5.25 11.13 -10.54
N ASP A 115 5.67 12.36 -10.24
CA ASP A 115 6.96 12.62 -9.61
C ASP A 115 7.04 12.01 -8.20
N ALA A 116 5.96 12.10 -7.42
CA ALA A 116 5.89 11.46 -6.11
C ALA A 116 5.96 9.93 -6.20
N LEU A 117 5.29 9.35 -7.20
CA LEU A 117 5.35 7.92 -7.46
C LEU A 117 6.75 7.48 -7.91
N GLU A 118 7.37 8.22 -8.82
CA GLU A 118 8.72 7.95 -9.32
C GLU A 118 9.75 8.04 -8.19
N GLU A 119 9.66 9.04 -7.31
CA GLU A 119 10.50 9.15 -6.11
C GLU A 119 10.32 7.94 -5.19
N GLY A 120 9.07 7.55 -4.89
CA GLY A 120 8.79 6.37 -4.07
C GLY A 120 9.38 5.08 -4.67
N VAL A 121 9.20 4.86 -5.97
CA VAL A 121 9.77 3.68 -6.65
C VAL A 121 11.31 3.74 -6.66
N ASN A 122 11.91 4.92 -6.88
CA ASN A 122 13.37 5.08 -6.85
C ASN A 122 13.96 4.77 -5.47
N ARG A 123 13.26 5.14 -4.38
CA ARG A 123 13.67 4.79 -3.02
C ARG A 123 13.68 3.27 -2.82
N LEU A 124 12.61 2.58 -3.26
CA LEU A 124 12.54 1.12 -3.19
C LEU A 124 13.61 0.43 -4.04
N ARG A 125 13.89 0.93 -5.26
CA ARG A 125 14.98 0.46 -6.11
C ARG A 125 16.34 0.61 -5.44
N ALA A 126 16.57 1.73 -4.74
CA ALA A 126 17.83 1.97 -4.07
C ALA A 126 18.08 0.95 -2.95
N VAL A 127 17.05 0.62 -2.15
CA VAL A 127 17.13 -0.45 -1.14
C VAL A 127 17.49 -1.79 -1.79
N GLU A 128 16.78 -2.17 -2.86
CA GLU A 128 17.06 -3.42 -3.59
C GLU A 128 18.48 -3.45 -4.18
N ALA A 129 18.94 -2.35 -4.77
CA ALA A 129 20.28 -2.25 -5.34
C ALA A 129 21.40 -2.36 -4.29
N MET A 130 21.12 -1.96 -3.05
CA MET A 130 22.05 -2.12 -1.92
C MET A 130 21.98 -3.52 -1.28
N GLY A 131 21.08 -4.38 -1.75
CA GLY A 131 20.86 -5.71 -1.17
C GLY A 131 20.21 -5.64 0.21
N GLY A 132 19.39 -4.62 0.46
CA GLY A 132 18.65 -4.48 1.71
C GLY A 132 17.64 -5.61 1.90
N ASP A 133 17.10 -5.72 3.11
CA ASP A 133 16.14 -6.73 3.54
C ASP A 133 14.72 -6.15 3.75
N PHE A 134 13.85 -6.93 4.42
CA PHE A 134 12.49 -6.51 4.71
C PHE A 134 12.44 -5.24 5.57
N ASP A 135 13.28 -5.15 6.60
CA ASP A 135 13.27 -4.04 7.53
C ASP A 135 13.70 -2.75 6.81
N ASP A 136 14.68 -2.84 5.89
CA ASP A 136 15.10 -1.69 5.06
C ASP A 136 13.98 -1.18 4.14
N ILE A 137 13.15 -2.08 3.58
CA ILE A 137 11.99 -1.68 2.77
C ILE A 137 10.91 -1.03 3.63
N VAL A 138 10.68 -1.55 4.83
CA VAL A 138 9.73 -0.97 5.77
C VAL A 138 10.19 0.42 6.21
N GLU A 139 11.47 0.59 6.55
CA GLU A 139 12.05 1.90 6.90
C GLU A 139 11.88 2.90 5.74
N ALA A 140 12.16 2.48 4.50
CA ALA A 140 11.94 3.32 3.33
C ALA A 140 10.46 3.75 3.15
N LEU A 141 9.51 2.85 3.43
CA LEU A 141 8.08 3.17 3.39
C LEU A 141 7.68 4.09 4.55
N GLU A 142 8.20 3.86 5.76
CA GLU A 142 7.97 4.71 6.93
C GLU A 142 8.46 6.15 6.67
N ASP A 143 9.67 6.33 6.16
CA ASP A 143 10.22 7.63 5.74
C ASP A 143 9.27 8.36 4.77
N LEU A 144 8.81 7.66 3.73
CA LEU A 144 7.91 8.21 2.72
C LEU A 144 6.51 8.50 3.30
N GLY A 145 6.04 7.64 4.22
CA GLY A 145 4.77 7.80 4.94
C GLY A 145 4.79 9.00 5.88
N ASP A 146 5.90 9.25 6.56
CA ASP A 146 6.12 10.42 7.40
C ASP A 146 6.14 11.71 6.57
N ILE A 147 6.82 11.68 5.43
CA ILE A 147 6.77 12.80 4.47
C ILE A 147 5.33 13.04 4.01
N ALA A 148 4.58 11.99 3.71
CA ALA A 148 3.19 12.09 3.25
C ALA A 148 2.24 12.61 4.35
N SER A 149 2.43 12.20 5.60
CA SER A 149 1.54 12.52 6.72
C SER A 149 1.72 13.94 7.27
N THR A 150 2.85 14.59 6.98
CA THR A 150 3.24 15.89 7.53
C THR A 150 3.07 17.08 6.55
N ARG A 151 2.52 16.86 5.35
CA ARG A 151 2.34 17.91 4.33
C ARG A 151 1.17 18.85 4.56
#